data_AF-A0A2M7IUI8-F1
#
_entry.id   AF-A0A2M7IUI8-F1
#
_cell.length_a   1.000
_cell.length_b   1.000
_cell.length_c   1.000
_cell.angle_alpha   90.00
_cell.angle_beta   90.00
_cell.angle_gamma   90.00
#
_symmetry.space_group_name_H-M   'P 1'
#
loop_
_entity.id
_entity.type
_entity.pdbx_description
1 polymer ?
#
loop_
_entity_poly.entity_id
_entity_poly.type
_entity_poly.pdbx_seq_one_letter_code
_entity_poly.pdbx_strand_id
1 'polypeptide(L)'
;GFREDNKSLKGEVEKLRSEMNTEMKGFREDNKSLKQEVENLRSETNEQFTELKSEFKEFNEHQKGLKSSVEVMLSAFNNTHYELIQIKEYLADRVIWDNDSINIVAESGKVIYGTIKKAEKKP
;
A
#
# COMPACT_ATOMS: atom_id res chain seq x y z
N GLY A 1 -13.82 -73.77 39.94
CA GLY A 1 -14.91 -73.69 40.95
C GLY A 1 -15.03 -72.27 41.44
N PHE A 2 -16.10 -71.92 42.15
CA PHE A 2 -16.44 -70.52 42.55
C PHE A 2 -15.26 -69.65 43.03
N ARG A 3 -14.24 -70.25 43.65
CA ARG A 3 -13.02 -69.57 44.12
C ARG A 3 -12.03 -69.19 43.00
N GLU A 4 -11.88 -70.01 41.97
CA GLU A 4 -11.11 -69.65 40.76
C GLU A 4 -11.81 -68.50 40.02
N ASP A 5 -13.12 -68.62 39.80
CA ASP A 5 -13.89 -67.64 39.03
C ASP A 5 -13.81 -66.24 39.68
N ASN A 6 -13.89 -66.19 41.01
CA ASN A 6 -13.77 -64.94 41.78
C ASN A 6 -12.34 -64.37 41.77
N LYS A 7 -11.29 -65.21 41.66
CA LYS A 7 -9.91 -64.74 41.43
C LYS A 7 -9.75 -64.17 40.02
N SER A 8 -10.32 -64.83 39.01
CA SER A 8 -10.29 -64.38 37.62
C SER A 8 -10.95 -63.02 37.47
N LEU A 9 -12.15 -62.86 38.03
CA LEU A 9 -12.90 -61.59 38.01
C LEU A 9 -12.14 -60.45 38.69
N LYS A 10 -11.46 -60.71 39.82
CA LYS A 10 -10.60 -59.70 40.46
C LYS A 10 -9.46 -59.26 39.55
N GLY A 11 -8.79 -60.20 38.87
CA GLY A 11 -7.73 -59.88 37.92
C GLY A 11 -8.22 -59.05 36.73
N GLU A 12 -9.39 -59.37 36.17
CA GLU A 12 -10.00 -58.59 35.09
C GLU A 12 -10.36 -57.16 35.55
N VAL A 13 -10.93 -57.01 36.74
CA VAL A 13 -11.25 -55.68 37.31
C VAL A 13 -9.98 -54.86 37.54
N GLU A 14 -8.90 -55.48 38.05
CA GLU A 14 -7.62 -54.80 38.23
C GLU A 14 -7.01 -54.37 36.90
N LYS A 15 -7.09 -55.22 35.87
CA LYS A 15 -6.64 -54.91 34.51
C LYS A 15 -7.43 -53.74 33.92
N LEU A 16 -8.76 -53.78 33.96
CA LEU A 16 -9.63 -52.69 33.49
C LEU A 16 -9.36 -51.38 34.24
N ARG A 17 -9.16 -51.43 35.55
CA ARG A 17 -8.76 -50.24 36.33
C ARG A 17 -7.43 -49.67 35.88
N SER A 18 -6.44 -50.51 35.57
CA SER A 18 -5.14 -50.06 35.08
C SER A 18 -5.27 -49.43 33.69
N GLU A 19 -6.00 -50.07 32.78
CA GLU A 19 -6.23 -49.56 31.42
C GLU A 19 -6.95 -48.21 31.44
N MET A 20 -8.04 -48.10 32.19
CA MET A 20 -8.76 -46.84 32.37
C MET A 20 -7.87 -45.73 32.96
N ASN A 21 -7.03 -46.04 33.94
CA ASN A 21 -6.12 -45.05 34.52
C ASN A 21 -5.06 -44.57 33.51
N THR A 22 -4.57 -45.46 32.65
CA THR A 22 -3.62 -45.12 31.58
C THR A 22 -4.28 -44.24 30.53
N GLU A 23 -5.46 -44.62 30.03
CA GLU A 23 -6.22 -43.81 29.07
C GLU A 23 -6.57 -42.43 29.64
N MET A 24 -7.03 -42.36 30.89
CA MET A 24 -7.33 -41.09 31.55
C MET A 24 -6.10 -40.17 31.67
N LYS A 25 -4.90 -40.73 31.86
CA LYS A 25 -3.66 -39.95 31.85
C LYS A 25 -3.34 -39.44 30.44
N GLY A 26 -3.45 -40.31 29.43
CA GLY A 26 -3.27 -39.93 28.03
C GLY A 26 -4.21 -38.79 27.63
N PHE A 27 -5.51 -38.92 27.91
CA PHE A 27 -6.48 -37.85 27.63
C PHE A 27 -6.17 -36.53 28.35
N ARG A 28 -5.58 -36.57 29.56
CA ARG A 28 -5.17 -35.34 30.27
C ARG A 28 -3.96 -34.69 29.61
N GLU A 29 -3.02 -35.49 29.14
CA GLU A 29 -1.83 -35.03 28.42
C GLU A 29 -2.22 -34.43 27.07
N ASP A 30 -3.05 -35.11 26.30
CA ASP A 30 -3.59 -34.63 25.02
C ASP A 30 -4.35 -33.30 25.20
N ASN A 31 -5.22 -33.22 26.21
CA ASN A 31 -5.96 -32.00 26.49
C ASN A 31 -5.04 -30.84 26.90
N LYS A 32 -3.96 -31.12 27.64
CA LYS A 32 -2.95 -30.10 27.96
C LYS A 32 -2.21 -29.63 26.70
N SER A 33 -1.84 -30.56 25.82
CA SER A 33 -1.18 -30.23 24.55
C SER A 33 -2.07 -29.38 23.65
N LEU A 34 -3.34 -29.78 23.48
CA LEU A 34 -4.31 -29.04 22.67
C LEU A 34 -4.56 -27.63 23.20
N LYS A 35 -4.63 -27.44 24.52
CA LYS A 35 -4.74 -26.11 25.12
C LYS A 35 -3.54 -25.23 24.78
N GLN A 36 -2.34 -25.79 24.85
CA GLN A 36 -1.12 -25.06 24.51
C GLN A 36 -1.07 -24.71 23.02
N GLU A 37 -1.49 -25.61 22.14
CA GLU A 37 -1.58 -25.36 20.70
C GLU A 37 -2.57 -24.23 20.40
N VAL A 38 -3.75 -24.24 21.03
CA VAL A 38 -4.75 -23.16 20.90
C VAL A 38 -4.21 -21.82 21.41
N GLU A 39 -3.48 -21.80 22.52
CA GLU A 39 -2.84 -20.59 23.05
C GLU A 39 -1.78 -20.03 22.08
N ASN A 40 -0.93 -20.91 21.53
CA ASN A 40 0.08 -20.52 20.56
C ASN A 40 -0.55 -19.94 19.29
N LEU A 41 -1.52 -20.65 18.69
CA LEU A 41 -2.22 -20.18 17.49
C LEU A 41 -2.91 -18.83 17.72
N ARG A 42 -3.47 -18.63 18.92
CA ARG A 42 -4.08 -17.35 19.30
C ARG A 42 -3.03 -16.23 19.41
N SER A 43 -1.85 -16.51 19.93
CA SER A 43 -0.74 -15.54 19.98
C SER A 43 -0.27 -15.17 18.59
N GLU A 44 0.05 -16.17 17.77
CA GLU A 44 0.53 -15.99 16.38
C GLU A 44 -0.48 -15.18 15.55
N THR A 45 -1.77 -15.52 15.66
CA THR A 45 -2.84 -14.78 14.97
C THR A 45 -2.91 -13.31 15.42
N ASN A 46 -2.76 -13.03 16.72
CA ASN A 46 -2.80 -11.66 17.23
C ASN A 46 -1.57 -10.85 16.80
N GLU A 47 -0.40 -11.47 16.76
CA GLU A 47 0.84 -10.85 16.29
C GLU A 47 0.72 -10.47 14.81
N GLN A 48 0.31 -11.42 13.97
CA GLN A 48 0.07 -11.18 12.54
C GLN A 48 -0.97 -10.07 12.32
N PHE A 49 -2.07 -10.06 13.08
CA PHE A 49 -3.09 -9.03 12.94
C PHE A 49 -2.57 -7.64 13.37
N THR A 50 -1.72 -7.60 14.38
CA THR A 50 -1.09 -6.35 14.85
C THR A 50 -0.13 -5.79 13.80
N GLU A 51 0.68 -6.65 13.19
CA GLU A 51 1.60 -6.29 12.11
C GLU A 51 0.83 -5.76 10.89
N LEU A 52 -0.17 -6.51 10.41
CA LEU A 52 -1.03 -6.08 9.29
C LEU A 52 -1.72 -4.73 9.55
N LYS A 53 -2.14 -4.47 10.79
CA LYS A 53 -2.74 -3.19 11.17
C LYS A 53 -1.72 -2.04 11.11
N SER A 54 -0.46 -2.30 11.45
CA SER A 54 0.62 -1.32 11.32
C SER A 54 0.92 -1.02 9.86
N GLU A 55 1.11 -2.06 9.04
CA GLU A 55 1.37 -1.91 7.60
C GLU A 55 0.23 -1.13 6.91
N PHE A 56 -1.02 -1.43 7.26
CA PHE A 56 -2.17 -0.71 6.70
C PHE A 56 -2.21 0.76 7.11
N LYS A 57 -1.74 1.10 8.32
CA LYS A 57 -1.62 2.49 8.77
C LYS A 57 -0.55 3.23 7.98
N GLU A 58 0.62 2.64 7.82
CA GLU A 58 1.73 3.21 7.03
C GLU A 58 1.31 3.40 5.57
N PHE A 59 0.67 2.40 4.97
CA PHE A 59 0.12 2.51 3.62
C PHE A 59 -0.84 3.71 3.48
N ASN A 60 -1.76 3.89 4.44
CA ASN A 60 -2.68 5.02 4.42
C ASN A 60 -1.98 6.37 4.56
N GLU A 61 -0.94 6.46 5.38
CA GLU A 61 -0.12 7.67 5.53
C GLU A 61 0.62 7.99 4.22
N HIS A 62 1.19 6.97 3.57
CA HIS A 62 1.81 7.12 2.25
C HIS A 62 0.81 7.59 1.19
N GLN A 63 -0.41 7.02 1.15
CA GLN A 63 -1.47 7.44 0.23
C GLN A 63 -1.87 8.91 0.45
N LYS A 64 -1.99 9.35 1.71
CA LYS A 64 -2.26 10.76 2.03
C LYS A 64 -1.14 11.68 1.54
N GLY A 65 0.12 11.29 1.76
CA GLY A 65 1.28 12.05 1.28
C GLY A 65 1.32 12.16 -0.24
N LEU A 66 1.03 11.07 -0.94
CA LEU A 66 0.96 11.06 -2.40
C LEU A 66 -0.17 11.97 -2.91
N LYS A 67 -1.36 11.89 -2.32
CA LYS A 67 -2.49 12.76 -2.66
C LYS A 67 -2.14 14.24 -2.50
N SER A 68 -1.55 14.62 -1.37
CA SER A 68 -1.10 15.99 -1.15
C SER A 68 -0.06 16.44 -2.18
N SER A 69 0.89 15.58 -2.52
CA SER A 69 1.90 15.88 -3.55
C SER A 69 1.28 16.12 -4.93
N VAL A 70 0.26 15.32 -5.30
CA VAL A 70 -0.48 15.50 -6.55
C VAL A 70 -1.27 16.82 -6.55
N GLU A 71 -1.91 17.19 -5.44
CA GLU A 71 -2.64 18.46 -5.31
C GLU A 71 -1.70 19.68 -5.49
N VAL A 72 -0.50 19.62 -4.91
CA VAL A 72 0.53 20.65 -5.09
C VAL A 72 0.97 20.73 -6.56
N MET A 73 1.22 19.58 -7.19
CA MET A 73 1.64 19.53 -8.59
C MET A 73 0.56 20.07 -9.53
N LEU A 74 -0.72 19.74 -9.30
CA LEU A 74 -1.84 20.27 -10.07
C LEU A 74 -1.95 21.79 -9.93
N SER A 75 -1.74 22.32 -8.73
CA SER A 75 -1.76 23.76 -8.49
C SER A 75 -0.63 24.48 -9.24
N ALA A 76 0.60 23.94 -9.18
CA ALA A 76 1.74 24.46 -9.91
C ALA A 76 1.50 24.41 -11.43
N PHE A 77 1.01 23.28 -11.95
CA PHE A 77 0.66 23.12 -13.35
C PHE A 77 -0.37 24.16 -13.82
N ASN A 78 -1.44 24.35 -13.05
CA ASN A 78 -2.47 25.33 -13.38
C ASN A 78 -1.93 26.76 -13.40
N ASN A 79 -1.08 27.13 -12.42
CA ASN A 79 -0.44 28.44 -12.41
C ASN A 79 0.41 28.66 -13.67
N THR A 80 1.28 27.72 -14.01
CA THR A 80 2.08 27.80 -15.24
C THR A 80 1.19 27.83 -16.48
N HIS A 81 0.08 27.08 -16.50
CA HIS A 81 -0.87 27.11 -17.60
C HIS A 81 -1.49 28.51 -17.78
N TYR A 82 -1.89 29.16 -16.70
CA TYR A 82 -2.41 30.54 -16.73
C TYR A 82 -1.36 31.54 -17.21
N GLU A 83 -0.13 31.45 -16.71
CA GLU A 83 0.99 32.30 -17.17
C GLU A 83 1.25 32.14 -18.67
N LEU A 84 1.23 30.90 -19.18
CA LEU A 84 1.38 30.63 -20.61
C LEU A 84 0.24 31.22 -21.45
N ILE A 85 -1.01 31.16 -20.96
CA ILE A 85 -2.14 31.79 -21.64
C ILE A 85 -1.92 33.30 -21.72
N GLN A 86 -1.57 33.95 -20.62
CA GLN A 86 -1.33 35.40 -20.59
C GLN A 86 -0.20 35.81 -21.55
N ILE A 87 0.89 35.03 -21.61
CA ILE A 87 1.98 35.27 -22.55
C ILE A 87 1.49 35.11 -24.00
N LYS A 88 0.71 34.06 -24.30
CA LYS A 88 0.16 33.85 -25.64
C LYS A 88 -0.73 35.00 -26.07
N GLU A 89 -1.62 35.46 -25.20
CA GLU A 89 -2.51 36.60 -25.46
C GLU A 89 -1.70 37.88 -25.68
N TYR A 90 -0.70 38.16 -24.83
CA TYR A 90 0.16 39.33 -24.98
C TYR A 90 0.95 39.34 -26.29
N LEU A 91 1.43 38.17 -26.74
CA LEU A 91 2.22 38.05 -27.98
C LEU A 91 1.37 37.99 -29.25
N ALA A 92 0.11 37.53 -29.17
CA ALA A 92 -0.77 37.35 -30.33
C ALA A 92 -0.89 38.61 -31.19
N ASP A 93 -0.96 39.78 -30.56
CA ASP A 93 -1.09 41.07 -31.24
C ASP A 93 0.26 41.77 -31.53
N ARG A 94 1.37 41.22 -31.00
CA ARG A 94 2.69 41.85 -31.06
C ARG A 94 3.66 41.14 -32.00
N VAL A 95 3.53 39.83 -32.18
CA VAL A 95 4.45 39.05 -33.03
C VAL A 95 3.82 38.82 -34.39
N ILE A 96 4.36 39.46 -35.42
CA ILE A 96 3.97 39.28 -36.81
C ILE A 96 4.96 38.35 -37.49
N TRP A 97 4.46 37.25 -38.02
CA TRP A 97 5.23 36.30 -38.83
C TRP A 97 5.02 36.61 -40.31
N ASP A 98 6.11 36.82 -41.05
CA ASP A 98 6.12 36.70 -42.51
C ASP A 98 6.95 35.45 -42.92
N ASN A 99 6.97 35.09 -44.20
CA ASN A 99 7.66 33.88 -44.69
C ASN A 99 9.17 33.85 -44.39
N ASP A 100 9.81 35.01 -44.27
CA ASP A 100 11.25 35.21 -44.17
C ASP A 100 11.65 35.97 -42.89
N SER A 101 10.70 36.51 -42.11
CA SER A 101 11.02 37.28 -40.91
C SER A 101 9.99 37.25 -39.78
N ILE A 102 10.47 37.52 -38.56
CA ILE A 102 9.66 37.73 -37.36
C ILE A 102 9.81 39.19 -36.95
N ASN A 103 8.68 39.89 -36.78
CA ASN A 103 8.62 41.30 -36.36
C ASN A 103 7.87 41.44 -35.03
N ILE A 104 8.36 42.31 -34.14
CA ILE A 104 7.71 42.63 -32.86
C ILE A 104 7.21 44.08 -32.89
N VAL A 105 5.89 44.24 -32.78
CA VAL A 105 5.19 45.53 -32.81
C VAL A 105 4.83 45.94 -31.38
N ALA A 106 5.02 47.21 -31.05
CA ALA A 106 4.54 47.78 -29.79
C ALA A 106 3.10 48.29 -29.91
N GLU A 107 2.48 48.59 -28.76
CA GLU A 107 1.10 49.10 -28.66
C GLU A 107 0.78 50.32 -29.54
N SER A 108 1.78 51.10 -29.94
CA SER A 108 1.62 52.25 -30.84
C SER A 108 1.66 51.90 -32.34
N GLY A 109 1.70 50.62 -32.72
CA GLY A 109 1.78 50.15 -34.11
C GLY A 109 3.18 50.30 -34.75
N LYS A 110 4.18 50.77 -34.01
CA LYS A 110 5.58 50.86 -34.46
C LYS A 110 6.36 49.60 -34.08
N VAL A 111 7.18 49.09 -35.00
CA VAL A 111 8.17 48.03 -34.76
C VAL A 111 9.33 48.63 -33.98
N ILE A 112 9.65 48.09 -32.79
CA ILE A 112 10.67 48.67 -31.90
C ILE A 112 11.91 47.78 -31.76
N TYR A 113 11.78 46.47 -31.96
CA TYR A 113 12.84 45.50 -31.61
C TYR A 113 13.60 44.90 -32.81
N GLY A 114 13.41 45.45 -34.01
CA GLY A 114 14.10 45.01 -35.23
C GLY A 114 13.51 43.74 -35.85
N THR A 115 13.94 43.43 -37.07
CA THR A 115 13.46 42.28 -37.87
C THR A 115 14.44 41.12 -37.71
N ILE A 116 13.98 39.98 -37.21
CA ILE A 116 14.78 38.74 -37.21
C ILE A 116 14.53 38.03 -38.54
N LYS A 117 15.54 38.01 -39.40
CA LYS A 117 15.46 37.31 -40.69
C LYS A 117 15.81 35.83 -40.54
N LYS A 118 15.13 34.99 -41.31
CA LYS A 118 15.45 33.57 -41.46
C LYS A 118 16.89 33.42 -41.94
N ALA A 119 17.68 32.61 -41.24
CA ALA A 119 19.05 32.32 -41.65
C ALA A 119 19.03 31.54 -42.97
N GLU A 120 19.67 32.08 -44.01
CA GLU A 120 19.95 31.33 -45.23
C GLU A 120 20.94 30.21 -44.88
N LYS A 121 20.55 28.96 -45.14
CA LYS A 121 21.46 27.82 -45.04
C LYS A 121 22.57 28.06 -46.07
N LYS A 122 23.79 28.37 -45.62
CA LYS A 122 24.95 28.42 -46.53
C LYS A 122 25.17 27.01 -47.12
N PRO A 123 25.41 26.90 -48.44
CA PRO A 123 25.63 25.64 -49.13
C PRO A 123 26.87 24.90 -48.62
#